data_AF-A0A1Q7HVC8-F1
#
_entry.id   AF-A0A1Q7HVC8-F1
#
_cell.length_a   1.000
_cell.length_b   1.000
_cell.length_c   1.000
_cell.angle_alpha   90.00
_cell.angle_beta   90.00
_cell.angle_gamma   90.00
#
_symmetry.space_group_name_H-M   'P 1'
#
loop_
_entity.id
_entity.type
_entity.pdbx_description
1 polymer ?
#
loop_
_entity_poly.entity_id
_entity_poly.type
_entity_poly.pdbx_seq_one_letter_code
_entity_poly.pdbx_strand_id
1 'polypeptide(L)'
;MWHQLLPHATSFDAFISPNEDTRLEAFISDPDSFRQERLILKAEVDRILNKALRQLPARERYILERRFGMRDGSELTLEAVSRILKLSKERVRQLEREALLKLRLSLEGMRSQLMGA
;
A
#
# COMPACT_ATOMS: atom_id res chain seq x y z
N MET A 1 16.93 44.30 9.55
CA MET A 1 15.76 44.58 10.40
C MET A 1 14.80 43.40 10.26
N TRP A 2 15.05 42.30 10.97
CA TRP A 2 14.38 40.99 10.80
C TRP A 2 13.52 40.61 12.02
N HIS A 3 12.70 41.51 12.55
CA HIS A 3 12.02 41.29 13.84
C HIS A 3 10.49 41.03 13.79
N GLN A 4 9.90 40.75 12.62
CA GLN A 4 8.41 40.69 12.53
C GLN A 4 7.83 39.54 11.70
N LEU A 5 8.48 38.36 11.68
CA LEU A 5 7.89 37.16 11.06
C LEU A 5 8.03 35.91 11.93
N LEU A 6 7.81 36.02 13.24
CA LEU A 6 7.53 34.84 14.05
C LEU A 6 6.02 34.77 14.27
N PRO A 7 5.33 33.73 13.77
CA PRO A 7 3.92 33.54 14.08
C PRO A 7 3.77 33.47 15.59
N HIS A 8 2.96 34.36 16.17
CA HIS A 8 2.63 34.30 17.58
C HIS A 8 1.86 33.00 17.82
N ALA A 9 2.42 32.09 18.62
CA ALA A 9 1.73 30.89 19.03
C ALA A 9 0.52 31.28 19.88
N THR A 10 -0.68 31.01 19.38
CA THR A 10 -1.94 31.23 20.10
C THR A 10 -2.20 30.06 21.04
N SER A 11 -2.89 30.32 22.16
CA SER A 11 -3.28 29.26 23.10
C SER A 11 -4.22 28.26 22.43
N PHE A 12 -3.99 26.97 22.69
CA PHE A 12 -4.83 25.87 22.20
C PHE A 12 -6.24 25.88 22.82
N ASP A 13 -6.38 26.39 24.05
CA ASP A 13 -7.66 26.53 24.76
C ASP A 13 -8.43 27.81 24.41
N ALA A 14 -7.94 28.62 23.46
CA ALA A 14 -8.59 29.85 23.08
C ALA A 14 -9.95 29.57 22.42
N PHE A 15 -10.95 30.39 22.74
CA PHE A 15 -12.24 30.36 22.04
C PHE A 15 -12.10 30.96 20.65
N ILE A 16 -12.84 30.40 19.69
CA ILE A 16 -12.80 30.85 18.29
C ILE A 16 -13.58 32.16 18.09
N SER A 17 -14.59 32.39 18.94
CA SER A 17 -15.37 33.61 18.97
C SER A 17 -15.72 33.98 20.42
N PRO A 18 -15.78 35.27 20.79
CA PRO A 18 -16.10 35.71 22.16
C PRO A 18 -17.45 35.25 22.71
N ASN A 19 -18.37 34.82 21.83
CA ASN A 19 -19.75 34.45 22.17
C ASN A 19 -20.05 32.96 21.95
N GLU A 20 -19.04 32.15 21.65
CA GLU A 20 -19.21 30.72 21.39
C GLU A 20 -18.43 29.91 22.44
N ASP A 21 -19.04 28.83 22.93
CA ASP A 21 -18.37 27.88 23.83
C ASP A 21 -17.37 26.98 23.10
N THR A 22 -17.19 27.15 21.78
CA THR A 22 -16.36 26.26 20.97
C THR A 22 -14.90 26.69 21.01
N ARG A 23 -14.09 25.82 21.62
CA ARG A 23 -12.64 25.96 21.73
C ARG A 23 -11.93 25.62 20.42
N LEU A 24 -10.75 26.21 20.23
CA LEU A 24 -9.87 25.98 19.08
C LEU A 24 -9.49 24.50 18.95
N GLU A 25 -9.40 23.77 20.06
CA GLU A 25 -9.19 22.31 20.12
C GLU A 25 -10.19 21.51 19.27
N ALA A 26 -11.45 21.93 19.22
CA ALA A 26 -12.51 21.22 18.50
C ALA A 26 -12.39 21.34 16.97
N PHE A 27 -11.57 22.27 16.49
CA PHE A 27 -11.33 22.51 15.06
C PHE A 27 -9.98 21.97 14.59
N ILE A 28 -9.13 21.51 15.50
CA ILE A 28 -7.87 20.88 15.17
C ILE A 28 -8.13 19.40 14.91
N SER A 29 -8.37 19.05 13.65
CA SER A 29 -8.44 17.66 13.21
C SER A 29 -7.12 16.96 13.50
N ASP A 30 -7.18 15.81 14.18
CA ASP A 30 -6.02 14.94 14.34
C ASP A 30 -5.55 14.47 12.94
N PRO A 31 -4.34 14.85 12.48
CA PRO A 31 -3.81 14.38 11.21
C PRO A 31 -3.65 12.84 11.17
N ASP A 32 -3.65 12.17 12.33
CA ASP A 32 -3.60 10.71 12.44
C ASP A 32 -4.98 10.03 12.50
N SER A 33 -6.08 10.78 12.47
CA SER A 33 -7.45 10.20 12.49
C SER A 33 -7.71 9.16 11.39
N PHE A 34 -7.07 9.31 10.21
CA PHE A 34 -7.16 8.36 9.10
C PHE A 34 -6.25 7.12 9.23
N ARG A 35 -5.48 7.00 10.31
CA ARG A 35 -4.53 5.90 10.50
C ARG A 35 -5.23 4.55 10.55
N GLN A 36 -6.37 4.44 11.25
CA GLN A 36 -7.10 3.18 11.38
C GLN A 36 -7.72 2.72 10.06
N GLU A 37 -8.37 3.63 9.34
CA GLU A 37 -8.96 3.35 8.02
C GLU A 37 -7.90 2.88 7.03
N ARG A 38 -6.74 3.56 6.99
CA ARG A 38 -5.60 3.14 6.15
C ARG A 38 -5.07 1.76 6.50
N LEU A 39 -5.01 1.40 7.79
CA LEU A 39 -4.56 0.07 8.23
C LEU A 39 -5.55 -1.01 7.77
N ILE A 40 -6.86 -0.76 7.89
CA ILE A 40 -7.90 -1.68 7.42
C ILE A 40 -7.83 -1.87 5.90
N LEU A 41 -7.73 -0.77 5.14
CA LEU A 41 -7.61 -0.81 3.69
C LEU A 41 -6.36 -1.59 3.26
N LYS A 42 -5.22 -1.36 3.91
CA LYS A 42 -3.99 -2.11 3.64
C LYS A 42 -4.16 -3.60 3.91
N ALA A 43 -4.72 -3.97 5.06
CA ALA A 43 -4.95 -5.37 5.41
C ALA A 43 -5.86 -6.07 4.38
N GLU A 44 -6.89 -5.37 3.88
CA GLU A 44 -7.79 -5.90 2.87
C GLU A 44 -7.11 -6.07 1.51
N VAL A 45 -6.31 -5.09 1.07
CA VAL A 45 -5.49 -5.20 -0.14
C VAL A 45 -4.52 -6.39 -0.04
N ASP A 46 -3.83 -6.53 1.10
CA ASP A 46 -2.90 -7.64 1.34
C ASP A 46 -3.63 -8.99 1.33
N ARG A 47 -4.85 -9.06 1.87
CA ARG A 47 -5.68 -10.27 1.85
C ARG A 47 -6.03 -10.69 0.43
N ILE A 48 -6.51 -9.75 -0.39
CA ILE A 48 -6.90 -10.00 -1.78
C ILE A 48 -5.66 -10.41 -2.61
N LEU A 49 -4.56 -9.69 -2.46
CA LEU A 49 -3.30 -9.99 -3.15
C LEU A 49 -2.82 -11.40 -2.80
N ASN A 50 -2.81 -11.76 -1.51
CA ASN A 50 -2.41 -13.09 -1.06
C ASN A 50 -3.32 -14.20 -1.57
N LYS A 51 -4.62 -13.93 -1.75
CA LYS A 51 -5.55 -14.89 -2.37
C LYS A 51 -5.24 -15.08 -3.85
N ALA A 52 -4.95 -14.01 -4.57
CA ALA A 52 -4.62 -14.05 -5.99
C ALA A 52 -3.26 -14.73 -6.26
N LEU A 53 -2.23 -14.38 -5.48
CA LEU A 53 -0.92 -15.03 -5.53
C LEU A 53 -1.02 -16.54 -5.27
N ARG A 54 -1.91 -16.97 -4.36
CA ARG A 54 -2.16 -18.39 -4.06
C ARG A 54 -2.73 -19.20 -5.24
N GLN A 55 -3.34 -18.55 -6.23
CA GLN A 55 -3.82 -19.22 -7.44
C GLN A 55 -2.72 -19.39 -8.49
N LEU A 56 -1.61 -18.64 -8.38
CA LEU A 56 -0.49 -18.79 -9.31
C LEU A 56 0.29 -20.09 -9.02
N PRO A 57 0.87 -20.72 -10.05
CA PRO A 57 1.86 -21.77 -9.90
C PRO A 57 2.98 -21.36 -8.94
N ALA A 58 3.47 -22.30 -8.11
CA ALA A 58 4.45 -22.01 -7.06
C ALA A 58 5.70 -21.27 -7.58
N ARG A 59 6.17 -21.62 -8.78
CA ARG A 59 7.34 -20.98 -9.40
C ARG A 59 7.07 -19.54 -9.84
N GLU A 60 5.91 -19.29 -10.42
CA GLU A 60 5.48 -17.95 -10.85
C GLU A 60 5.26 -17.03 -9.65
N ARG A 61 4.57 -17.55 -8.62
CA ARG A 61 4.42 -16.86 -7.34
C ARG A 61 5.76 -16.49 -6.73
N TYR A 62 6.70 -17.44 -6.68
CA TYR A 62 8.04 -17.19 -6.14
C TYR A 62 8.77 -16.07 -6.91
N ILE A 63 8.66 -16.05 -8.24
CA ILE A 63 9.26 -14.99 -9.06
C ILE A 63 8.66 -13.62 -8.68
N LEU A 64 7.33 -13.50 -8.59
CA LEU A 64 6.69 -12.24 -8.22
C LEU A 64 7.03 -11.82 -6.77
N GLU A 65 6.94 -12.73 -5.81
CA GLU A 65 7.27 -12.48 -4.40
C GLU A 65 8.68 -11.91 -4.24
N ARG A 66 9.65 -12.47 -4.97
CA ARG A 66 11.05 -12.03 -4.94
C ARG A 66 11.31 -10.76 -5.73
N ARG A 67 10.68 -10.58 -6.90
CA ARG A 67 10.92 -9.41 -7.76
C ARG A 67 10.36 -8.12 -7.18
N PHE A 68 9.26 -8.21 -6.44
CA PHE A 68 8.50 -7.08 -5.92
C PHE A 68 8.51 -7.00 -4.38
N GLY A 69 9.36 -7.77 -3.71
CA GLY A 69 9.52 -7.71 -2.25
C GLY A 69 8.25 -8.05 -1.46
N MET A 70 7.30 -8.77 -2.05
CA MET A 70 5.98 -9.03 -1.43
C MET A 70 6.07 -9.97 -0.21
N ARG A 71 7.23 -10.61 0.01
CA ARG A 71 7.43 -11.58 1.09
C ARG A 71 8.15 -11.01 2.31
N ASP A 72 9.23 -10.27 2.08
CA ASP A 72 10.16 -9.79 3.11
C ASP A 72 10.56 -8.31 2.92
N GLY A 73 9.91 -7.62 1.98
CA GLY A 73 10.25 -6.24 1.61
C GLY A 73 11.51 -6.10 0.75
N SER A 74 12.19 -7.20 0.43
CA SER A 74 13.42 -7.17 -0.37
C SER A 74 13.14 -7.54 -1.82
N GLU A 75 13.35 -6.58 -2.72
CA GLU A 75 13.29 -6.82 -4.16
C GLU A 75 14.59 -7.45 -4.68
N LEU A 76 14.46 -8.43 -5.57
CA LEU A 76 15.56 -9.05 -6.29
C LEU A 76 15.52 -8.68 -7.77
N THR A 77 16.69 -8.60 -8.40
CA THR A 77 16.78 -8.41 -9.86
C THR A 77 16.41 -9.70 -10.60
N LEU A 78 16.01 -9.59 -11.87
CA LEU A 78 15.81 -10.76 -12.76
C LEU A 78 17.03 -11.68 -12.76
N GLU A 79 18.24 -11.12 -12.68
CA GLU A 79 19.48 -11.88 -12.69
C GLU A 79 19.72 -12.65 -11.38
N ALA A 80 19.42 -12.04 -10.24
CA ALA A 80 19.46 -12.74 -8.95
C ALA A 80 18.45 -13.89 -8.93
N VAL A 81 17.22 -13.65 -9.39
CA VAL A 81 16.18 -14.68 -9.48
C VAL A 81 16.56 -15.78 -10.48
N SER A 82 17.16 -15.44 -11.61
CA SER A 82 17.60 -16.42 -12.61
C SER A 82 18.70 -17.33 -12.08
N ARG A 83 19.64 -16.79 -11.30
CA ARG A 83 20.66 -17.56 -10.58
C ARG A 83 20.04 -18.52 -9.56
N ILE A 84 19.10 -18.05 -8.75
CA ILE A 84 18.43 -18.89 -7.73
C ILE A 84 17.63 -20.02 -8.36
N LEU A 85 16.87 -19.72 -9.43
CA LEU A 85 16.01 -20.69 -10.11
C LEU A 85 16.74 -21.56 -11.15
N LYS A 86 18.04 -21.34 -11.35
CA LYS A 86 18.87 -21.98 -12.39
C LYS A 86 18.21 -21.91 -13.77
N LEU A 87 17.76 -20.72 -14.14
CA LEU A 87 17.13 -20.42 -15.42
C LEU A 87 17.89 -19.32 -16.17
N SER A 88 17.63 -19.21 -17.48
CA SER A 88 18.03 -18.01 -18.21
C SER A 88 17.23 -16.79 -17.75
N LYS A 89 17.85 -15.61 -17.84
CA LYS A 89 17.19 -14.32 -17.52
C LYS A 89 15.92 -14.11 -18.34
N GLU A 90 15.93 -14.48 -19.62
CA GLU A 90 14.75 -14.37 -20.48
C GLU A 90 13.64 -15.32 -20.06
N ARG A 91 13.97 -16.55 -19.61
CA ARG A 91 12.95 -17.48 -19.13
C ARG A 91 12.27 -16.96 -17.86
N VAL A 92 13.03 -16.34 -16.95
CA VAL A 92 12.45 -15.66 -15.77
C VAL A 92 11.54 -14.50 -16.20
N ARG A 93 11.97 -13.69 -17.18
CA ARG A 93 11.16 -12.58 -17.71
C ARG A 93 9.86 -13.05 -18.38
N GLN A 94 9.88 -14.19 -19.05
CA GLN A 94 8.66 -14.80 -19.61
C GLN A 94 7.71 -15.23 -18.49
N LEU A 95 8.21 -15.99 -17.51
CA LEU A 95 7.42 -16.44 -16.38
C LEU A 95 6.86 -15.27 -15.56
N GLU A 96 7.62 -14.18 -15.38
CA GLU A 96 7.15 -12.96 -14.73
C GLU A 96 5.95 -12.35 -15.48
N ARG A 97 6.04 -12.22 -16.81
CA ARG A 97 4.94 -11.68 -17.62
C ARG A 97 3.70 -12.59 -17.60
N GLU A 98 3.89 -13.89 -17.73
CA GLU A 98 2.80 -14.87 -17.63
C GLU A 98 2.11 -14.80 -16.25
N ALA A 99 2.91 -14.70 -15.17
CA ALA A 99 2.40 -14.58 -13.82
C ALA A 99 1.61 -13.29 -13.61
N LEU A 100 2.10 -12.15 -14.11
CA LEU A 100 1.40 -10.86 -14.03
C LEU A 100 0.07 -10.87 -14.77
N LEU A 101 0.01 -11.49 -15.95
CA LEU A 101 -1.25 -11.65 -16.70
C LEU A 101 -2.26 -12.49 -15.93
N LYS A 102 -1.85 -13.63 -15.38
CA LYS A 102 -2.71 -14.49 -14.55
C LYS A 102 -3.18 -13.78 -13.28
N LEU A 103 -2.29 -13.01 -12.64
CA LEU A 103 -2.61 -12.24 -11.45
C LEU A 103 -3.69 -11.19 -11.77
N ARG A 104 -3.55 -10.48 -12.88
CA ARG A 104 -4.54 -9.50 -13.33
C ARG A 104 -5.91 -10.14 -13.56
N LEU A 105 -5.98 -11.26 -14.28
CA LEU A 105 -7.24 -11.96 -14.54
C LEU A 105 -7.90 -12.46 -13.25
N SER A 106 -7.10 -12.97 -12.30
CA SER A 106 -7.59 -13.39 -10.98
C SER A 106 -8.19 -12.22 -10.20
N LEU A 107 -7.52 -11.06 -10.21
CA LEU A 107 -8.02 -9.85 -9.55
C LEU A 107 -9.27 -9.28 -10.22
N GLU A 108 -9.35 -9.29 -11.55
CA GLU A 108 -10.55 -8.87 -12.29
C GLU A 108 -11.75 -9.78 -11.96
N GLY A 109 -11.53 -11.09 -11.89
CA GLY A 109 -12.56 -12.04 -11.45
C GLY A 109 -13.04 -11.79 -10.02
N MET A 110 -12.12 -11.53 -9.08
CA MET A 110 -12.47 -11.20 -7.69
C MET A 110 -13.21 -9.86 -7.60
N ARG A 111 -12.84 -8.87 -8.40
CA ARG A 111 -13.53 -7.57 -8.45
C ARG A 111 -14.97 -7.74 -8.94
N SER A 112 -15.20 -8.59 -9.94
CA SER A 112 -16.56 -8.90 -10.41
C SER A 112 -17.40 -9.59 -9.33
N GLN A 113 -16.80 -10.41 -8.46
CA GLN A 113 -17.50 -11.05 -7.35
C GLN A 113 -17.90 -10.05 -6.26
N LEU A 114 -17.07 -9.03 -6.01
CA LEU A 114 -17.35 -7.98 -5.04
C LEU A 114 -18.39 -6.96 -5.52
N MET A 115 -18.48 -6.72 -6.83
CA MET A 115 -19.44 -5.77 -7.43
C MET A 115 -20.77 -6.44 -7.83
N GLY A 116 -20.88 -7.77 -7.69
CA GLY A 116 -22.07 -8.55 -8.05
C GLY A 116 -22.90 -9.03 -6.86
N ALA A 117 -22.60 -8.56 -5.64
CA ALA A 117 -23.34 -8.79 -4.41
C ALA A 117 -23.88 -7.46 -3.87
#